data_AF-A0A2H1KD88-F1
#
_entry.id   AF-A0A2H1KD88-F1
#
_cell.length_a   1.000
_cell.length_b   1.000
_cell.length_c   1.000
_cell.angle_alpha   90.00
_cell.angle_beta   90.00
_cell.angle_gamma   90.00
#
_symmetry.space_group_name_H-M   'P 1'
#
loop_
_entity.id
_entity.type
_entity.pdbx_description
1 polymer ?
#
loop_
_entity_poly.entity_id
_entity_poly.type
_entity_poly.pdbx_seq_one_letter_code
_entity_poly.pdbx_strand_id
1 'polypeptide(L)'
;MMYPLVLDLAATGVPVAVACRVLGFTKQGFYKWCAKPISDRDLEEAHLINAAYDVHTDDPEFGHRFIADELHACGYEASERRVWRLCSQQELFSLTIKRARKHGKKPGREPLEVDTSMCTIRRQCPS
;
A
#
# COMPACT_ATOMS: atom_id res chain seq x y z
N MET A 1 1.96 -11.36 -14.63
CA MET A 1 0.83 -12.27 -14.86
C MET A 1 0.80 -13.23 -13.70
N MET A 2 -0.33 -13.30 -13.01
CA MET A 2 -0.50 -14.14 -11.82
C MET A 2 -1.13 -15.46 -12.27
N TYR A 3 -0.63 -16.60 -11.76
CA TYR A 3 -1.24 -17.91 -12.03
C TYR A 3 -1.69 -18.66 -10.75
N PRO A 4 -2.27 -18.00 -9.70
CA PRO A 4 -2.62 -18.70 -8.45
C PRO A 4 -3.67 -19.77 -8.71
N LEU A 5 -4.67 -19.45 -9.53
CA LEU A 5 -5.75 -20.37 -9.88
C LEU A 5 -5.26 -21.67 -10.52
N VAL A 6 -4.16 -21.63 -11.29
CA VAL A 6 -3.57 -22.84 -11.87
C VAL A 6 -2.97 -23.74 -10.78
N LEU A 7 -2.40 -23.15 -9.72
CA LEU A 7 -1.90 -23.89 -8.55
C LEU A 7 -3.06 -24.50 -7.75
N ASP A 8 -4.13 -23.74 -7.51
CA ASP A 8 -5.30 -24.22 -6.76
C ASP A 8 -5.95 -25.42 -7.47
N LEU A 9 -6.07 -25.35 -8.80
CA LEU A 9 -6.57 -26.45 -9.61
C LEU A 9 -5.60 -27.65 -9.60
N ALA A 10 -4.29 -27.42 -9.65
CA ALA A 10 -3.31 -28.50 -9.53
C ALA A 10 -3.39 -29.20 -8.15
N ALA A 11 -3.61 -28.45 -7.07
CA ALA A 11 -3.77 -28.99 -5.72
C ALA A 11 -5.03 -29.85 -5.56
N THR A 12 -6.09 -29.59 -6.33
CA THR A 12 -7.31 -30.40 -6.37
C THR A 12 -7.22 -31.59 -7.34
N GLY A 13 -6.08 -31.80 -7.97
CA GLY A 13 -5.81 -32.94 -8.87
C GLY A 13 -6.05 -32.66 -10.35
N VAL A 14 -6.36 -31.41 -10.74
CA VAL A 14 -6.49 -31.04 -12.15
C VAL A 14 -5.09 -30.90 -12.78
N PRO A 15 -4.79 -31.59 -13.89
CA PRO A 15 -3.50 -31.44 -14.54
C PRO A 15 -3.27 -29.99 -14.99
N VAL A 16 -2.10 -29.41 -14.67
CA VAL A 16 -1.69 -28.05 -15.08
C VAL A 16 -1.89 -27.81 -16.58
N ALA A 17 -1.64 -28.84 -17.40
CA ALA A 17 -1.84 -28.77 -18.84
C ALA A 17 -3.29 -28.50 -19.26
N VAL A 18 -4.26 -29.05 -18.51
CA VAL A 18 -5.70 -28.85 -18.73
C VAL A 18 -6.09 -27.46 -18.22
N ALA A 19 -5.67 -27.10 -17.00
CA ALA A 19 -5.94 -25.80 -16.41
C ALA A 19 -5.42 -24.64 -17.27
N CYS A 20 -4.16 -24.70 -17.73
CA CYS A 20 -3.59 -23.71 -18.62
C CYS A 20 -4.36 -23.61 -19.95
N ARG A 21 -4.79 -24.73 -20.53
CA ARG A 21 -5.55 -24.73 -21.80
C ARG A 21 -6.92 -24.05 -21.63
N VAL A 22 -7.64 -24.38 -20.55
CA VAL A 22 -8.97 -23.81 -20.26
C VAL A 22 -8.87 -22.31 -19.96
N LEU A 23 -7.85 -21.88 -19.24
CA LEU A 23 -7.64 -20.48 -18.87
C LEU A 23 -6.91 -19.65 -19.95
N GLY A 24 -6.57 -20.25 -21.10
CA GLY A 24 -5.89 -19.56 -22.20
C GLY A 24 -4.43 -19.20 -21.92
N PHE A 25 -3.79 -19.89 -20.97
CA PHE A 25 -2.40 -19.68 -20.57
C PHE A 25 -1.43 -20.63 -21.28
N THR A 26 -0.19 -20.17 -21.48
CA THR A 26 0.89 -21.04 -21.95
C THR A 26 1.53 -21.78 -20.78
N LYS A 27 1.85 -23.08 -20.96
CA LYS A 27 2.56 -23.87 -19.94
C LYS A 27 3.93 -23.29 -19.61
N GLN A 28 4.64 -22.76 -20.62
CA GLN A 28 5.93 -22.12 -20.45
C GLN A 28 5.83 -20.86 -19.58
N GLY A 29 4.78 -20.05 -19.77
CA GLY A 29 4.50 -18.88 -18.93
C GLY A 29 4.23 -19.26 -17.48
N PHE A 30 3.46 -20.32 -17.25
CA PHE A 30 3.18 -20.85 -15.92
C PHE A 30 4.46 -21.29 -15.20
N TYR A 31 5.28 -22.16 -15.80
CA TYR A 31 6.50 -22.63 -15.13
C TYR A 31 7.54 -21.53 -14.93
N LYS A 32 7.62 -20.57 -15.86
CA LYS A 32 8.47 -19.38 -15.70
C LYS A 32 8.01 -18.52 -14.51
N TRP A 33 6.70 -18.36 -14.34
CA TRP A 33 6.14 -17.65 -13.20
C TRP A 33 6.34 -18.42 -11.89
N CYS A 34 6.22 -19.75 -11.88
CA CYS A 34 6.49 -20.55 -10.68
C CYS A 34 7.90 -20.36 -10.12
N ALA A 35 8.90 -20.05 -10.96
CA ALA A 35 10.26 -19.78 -10.50
C ALA A 35 10.39 -18.44 -9.75
N LYS A 36 9.58 -17.44 -10.12
CA LYS A 36 9.56 -16.12 -9.46
C LYS A 36 8.14 -15.53 -9.56
N PRO A 37 7.23 -15.95 -8.66
CA PRO A 37 5.83 -15.60 -8.77
C PRO A 37 5.53 -14.15 -8.42
N ILE A 38 6.40 -13.53 -7.60
CA ILE A 38 6.34 -12.13 -7.18
C ILE A 38 7.63 -11.45 -7.65
N SER A 39 7.51 -10.29 -8.30
CA SER A 39 8.68 -9.53 -8.73
C SER A 39 9.30 -8.77 -7.57
N ASP A 40 10.60 -8.44 -7.64
CA ASP A 40 11.28 -7.69 -6.56
C ASP A 40 10.61 -6.33 -6.34
N ARG A 41 10.16 -5.69 -7.42
CA ARG A 41 9.40 -4.43 -7.36
C ARG A 41 8.08 -4.61 -6.59
N ASP A 42 7.35 -5.70 -6.82
CA ASP A 42 6.10 -5.96 -6.11
C ASP A 42 6.35 -6.29 -4.63
N LEU A 43 7.47 -6.95 -4.31
CA LEU A 43 7.90 -7.17 -2.92
C LEU A 43 8.26 -5.85 -2.22
N GLU A 44 9.05 -4.99 -2.86
CA GLU A 44 9.37 -3.66 -2.34
C GLU A 44 8.14 -2.79 -2.14
N GLU A 45 7.20 -2.80 -3.10
CA GLU A 45 5.93 -2.10 -2.96
C GLU A 45 5.10 -2.67 -1.81
N ALA A 46 5.05 -4.00 -1.63
CA ALA A 46 4.38 -4.63 -0.51
C ALA A 46 5.00 -4.24 0.84
N HIS A 47 6.32 -4.24 0.95
CA HIS A 47 7.03 -3.79 2.16
C HIS A 47 6.73 -2.32 2.46
N LEU A 48 6.73 -1.47 1.43
CA LEU A 48 6.42 -0.05 1.56
C LEU A 48 4.95 0.18 1.98
N ILE A 49 4.01 -0.60 1.45
CA ILE A 49 2.60 -0.54 1.88
C ILE A 49 2.45 -0.96 3.33
N ASN A 50 3.12 -2.04 3.76
CA ASN A 50 3.04 -2.50 5.15
C ASN A 50 3.56 -1.43 6.11
N ALA A 51 4.73 -0.85 5.82
CA ALA A 51 5.26 0.25 6.62
C ALA A 51 4.31 1.48 6.63
N ALA A 52 3.69 1.81 5.49
CA ALA A 52 2.70 2.87 5.42
C ALA A 52 1.44 2.57 6.26
N TYR A 53 1.03 1.30 6.31
CA TYR A 53 -0.09 0.83 7.11
C TYR A 53 0.20 0.90 8.61
N ASP A 54 1.41 0.49 9.02
CA ASP A 54 1.85 0.54 10.41
C ASP A 54 1.84 2.00 10.91
N VAL A 55 2.46 2.92 10.15
CA VAL A 55 2.45 4.37 10.46
C VAL A 55 1.01 4.92 10.52
N HIS A 56 0.13 4.50 9.60
CA HIS A 56 -1.25 4.98 9.59
C HIS A 56 -2.09 4.40 10.74
N THR A 57 -1.75 3.20 11.23
CA THR A 57 -2.44 2.56 12.35
C THR A 57 -2.10 3.25 13.66
N ASP A 58 -0.84 3.69 13.82
CA ASP A 58 -0.39 4.43 15.00
C ASP A 58 -1.07 5.80 15.08
N ASP A 59 -1.20 6.52 13.95
CA ASP A 59 -1.86 7.84 13.91
C ASP A 59 -2.79 8.00 12.67
N PRO A 60 -4.04 7.51 12.75
CA PRO A 60 -4.97 7.51 11.59
C PRO A 60 -5.54 8.89 11.25
N GLU A 61 -5.28 9.89 12.10
CA GLU A 61 -5.71 11.27 11.90
C GLU A 61 -4.94 11.97 10.77
N PHE A 62 -3.72 11.50 10.46
CA PHE A 62 -2.85 12.10 9.46
C PHE A 62 -3.00 11.45 8.08
N GLY A 63 -2.72 12.24 7.04
CA GLY A 63 -2.80 11.81 5.64
C GLY A 63 -1.46 11.36 5.06
N HIS A 64 -1.47 10.99 3.77
CA HIS A 64 -0.30 10.47 3.03
C HIS A 64 0.99 11.31 3.10
N ARG A 65 0.91 12.63 3.34
CA ARG A 65 2.10 13.48 3.47
C ARG A 65 2.89 13.18 4.75
N PHE A 66 2.18 13.01 5.87
CA PHE A 66 2.80 12.58 7.12
C PHE A 66 3.37 11.17 7.00
N ILE A 67 2.61 10.27 6.37
CA ILE A 67 3.07 8.90 6.09
C ILE A 67 4.37 8.91 5.25
N ALA A 68 4.49 9.80 4.26
CA ALA A 68 5.72 9.91 3.46
C ALA A 68 6.92 10.39 4.29
N ASP A 69 6.72 11.36 5.18
CA ASP A 69 7.79 11.87 6.06
C ASP A 69 8.25 10.79 7.06
N GLU A 70 7.32 10.06 7.67
CA GLU A 70 7.62 8.94 8.58
C GLU A 70 8.31 7.78 7.85
N LEU A 71 7.87 7.44 6.64
CA LEU A 71 8.56 6.44 5.81
C LEU A 71 10.01 6.86 5.52
N HIS A 72 10.27 8.14 5.25
CA HIS A 72 11.63 8.66 5.10
C HIS A 72 12.43 8.57 6.40
N ALA A 73 11.83 8.87 7.55
CA ALA A 73 12.47 8.71 8.86
C ALA A 73 12.85 7.25 9.17
N CYS A 74 12.03 6.30 8.71
CA CYS A 74 12.29 4.86 8.79
C CYS A 74 13.32 4.35 7.74
N GLY A 75 13.85 5.23 6.89
CA GLY A 75 14.88 4.91 5.90
C GLY A 75 14.36 4.43 4.55
N TYR A 76 13.06 4.57 4.25
CA TYR A 76 12.53 4.27 2.92
C TYR A 76 12.75 5.43 1.95
N GLU A 77 13.35 5.14 0.79
CA GLU A 77 13.47 6.09 -0.32
C GLU A 77 12.27 5.98 -1.27
N ALA A 78 11.10 6.48 -0.84
CA ALA A 78 9.90 6.53 -1.67
C ALA A 78 9.50 7.96 -1.99
N SER A 79 9.19 8.27 -3.25
CA SER A 79 8.66 9.61 -3.58
C SER A 79 7.25 9.80 -3.02
N GLU A 80 6.91 11.02 -2.64
CA GLU A 80 5.56 11.39 -2.17
C GLU A 80 4.46 10.91 -3.13
N ARG A 81 4.72 11.00 -4.44
CA ARG A 81 3.79 10.51 -5.48
C ARG A 81 3.63 8.99 -5.47
N ARG A 82 4.69 8.24 -5.17
CA ARG A 82 4.65 6.77 -5.01
C ARG A 82 3.84 6.42 -3.76
N VAL A 83 4.10 7.08 -2.64
CA VAL A 83 3.37 6.90 -1.38
C VAL A 83 1.89 7.21 -1.55
N TRP A 84 1.55 8.37 -2.13
CA TRP A 84 0.16 8.75 -2.40
C TRP A 84 -0.57 7.71 -3.27
N ARG A 85 0.06 7.23 -4.35
CA ARG A 85 -0.52 6.20 -5.21
C ARG A 85 -0.83 4.94 -4.40
N LEU A 86 0.09 4.48 -3.57
CA LEU A 86 -0.06 3.26 -2.77
C LEU A 86 -1.12 3.43 -1.67
N CYS A 87 -1.07 4.52 -0.90
CA CYS A 87 -2.08 4.85 0.11
C CYS A 87 -3.47 4.98 -0.51
N SER A 88 -3.61 5.57 -1.70
CA SER A 88 -4.90 5.69 -2.38
C SER A 88 -5.49 4.36 -2.83
N GLN A 89 -4.65 3.37 -3.17
CA GLN A 89 -5.10 2.01 -3.54
C GLN A 89 -5.55 1.20 -2.32
N GLN A 90 -4.97 1.48 -1.15
CA GLN A 90 -5.28 0.83 0.13
C GLN A 90 -6.29 1.62 0.97
N GLU A 91 -6.85 2.71 0.42
CA GLU A 91 -7.79 3.61 1.09
C GLU A 91 -7.29 4.18 2.43
N LEU A 92 -5.97 4.31 2.59
CA LEU A 92 -5.32 4.93 3.74
C LEU A 92 -5.47 6.45 3.66
N PHE A 93 -6.64 6.92 4.09
CA PHE A 93 -6.99 8.33 4.14
C PHE A 93 -7.07 8.79 5.60
N SER A 94 -6.67 10.04 5.84
CA SER A 94 -6.87 10.70 7.13
C SER A 94 -8.35 10.66 7.53
N LEU A 95 -8.65 10.20 8.75
CA LEU A 95 -10.02 10.18 9.29
C LEU A 95 -10.60 11.61 9.45
N THR A 96 -9.74 12.61 9.58
CA THR A 96 -10.12 14.01 9.87
C THR A 96 -10.59 14.78 8.63
N ILE A 97 -10.21 14.37 7.41
CA ILE A 97 -10.69 15.01 6.18
C ILE A 97 -11.97 14.30 5.71
N LYS A 98 -13.11 14.69 6.32
CA LYS A 98 -14.40 14.54 5.62
C LYS A 98 -14.23 15.22 4.27
N ARG A 99 -14.36 14.47 3.16
CA ARG A 99 -14.34 15.04 1.79
C ARG A 99 -15.20 16.29 1.79
N ALA A 100 -14.57 17.47 1.70
CA ALA A 100 -15.30 18.71 1.62
C ALA A 100 -16.18 18.59 0.38
N ARG A 101 -17.50 18.48 0.58
CA ARG A 101 -18.46 18.46 -0.51
C ARG A 101 -18.14 19.67 -1.37
N LYS A 102 -18.01 19.45 -2.68
CA LYS A 102 -17.71 20.49 -3.67
C LYS A 102 -18.91 21.45 -3.74
N HIS A 103 -19.02 22.36 -2.78
CA HIS A 103 -19.94 23.49 -2.85
C HIS A 103 -19.35 24.67 -2.09
N GLY A 104 -19.26 25.79 -2.80
CA GLY A 104 -18.46 26.93 -2.42
C GLY A 104 -18.93 27.65 -1.16
N LYS A 105 -17.95 28.16 -0.41
CA LYS A 105 -17.78 29.57 -0.03
C LYS A 105 -16.57 29.65 0.92
N LYS A 106 -15.65 30.58 0.67
CA LYS A 106 -14.88 31.27 1.72
C LYS A 106 -15.64 32.57 2.06
N PRO A 107 -15.42 33.25 3.20
CA PRO A 107 -14.40 33.07 4.23
C PRO A 107 -14.96 33.07 5.68
N GLY A 108 -14.14 32.74 6.69
CA GLY A 108 -14.49 33.04 8.08
C GLY A 108 -13.67 32.36 9.17
N ARG A 109 -12.72 33.12 9.71
CA ARG A 109 -12.28 33.25 11.12
C ARG A 109 -11.51 32.11 11.83
N GLU A 110 -10.36 32.55 12.36
CA GLU A 110 -9.57 32.05 13.51
C GLU A 110 -8.88 30.67 13.38
N PRO A 111 -7.54 30.67 13.20
CA PRO A 111 -6.74 29.51 13.58
C PRO A 111 -6.82 29.36 15.10
N LEU A 112 -7.52 28.32 15.57
CA LEU A 112 -7.21 27.76 16.88
C LEU A 112 -5.79 27.22 16.78
N GLU A 113 -4.92 27.70 17.67
CA GLU A 113 -3.53 27.32 17.76
C GLU A 113 -3.41 25.80 17.73
N VAL A 114 -2.82 25.27 16.65
CA VAL A 114 -2.32 23.90 16.68
C VAL A 114 -1.09 24.00 17.56
N ASP A 115 -1.28 23.64 18.82
CA ASP A 115 -0.20 23.54 19.78
C ASP A 115 0.86 22.60 19.19
N THR A 116 1.90 23.20 18.61
CA THR A 116 3.06 22.50 18.03
C THR A 116 3.99 22.10 19.17
N SER A 117 3.39 21.58 20.21
CA SER A 117 4.03 21.15 21.43
C SER A 117 3.86 19.64 21.51
N MET A 118 4.86 18.99 20.92
CA MET A 118 5.43 17.80 21.54
C MET A 118 4.62 16.51 21.38
N CYS A 119 4.74 15.87 20.22
CA CYS A 119 4.76 14.41 20.17
C CYS A 119 6.21 13.92 19.95
N THR A 120 7.13 14.38 20.80
CA THR A 120 8.28 13.54 21.15
C THR A 120 7.76 12.45 22.09
N ILE A 121 7.67 11.22 21.58
CA ILE A 121 7.60 9.89 22.23
C ILE A 121 6.99 8.99 21.13
N ARG A 122 7.59 7.94 20.58
CA ARG A 122 8.79 7.16 20.95
C ARG A 122 9.23 6.35 19.72
N ARG A 123 10.54 6.21 19.61
CA ARG A 123 11.25 5.18 18.84
C ARG A 123 10.67 3.78 19.08
N GLN A 124 10.43 3.02 18.01
CA GLN A 124 10.98 1.66 17.84
C GLN A 124 10.76 1.15 16.40
N CYS A 125 11.72 1.41 15.49
CA CYS A 125 11.87 0.56 14.29
C CYS A 125 12.49 -0.77 14.73
N PRO A 126 11.85 -1.93 14.49
CA PRO A 126 12.56 -3.20 14.55
C PRO A 126 13.46 -3.32 13.31
N SER A 127 14.73 -3.64 13.58
CA SER A 127 15.79 -3.94 12.62
C SER A 127 15.49 -5.15 11.73
#